data_AF-A0A8T5NTS5-F1
#
_entry.id   AF-A0A8T5NTS5-F1
#
_cell.length_a   1.000
_cell.length_b   1.000
_cell.length_c   1.000
_cell.angle_alpha   90.00
_cell.angle_beta   90.00
_cell.angle_gamma   90.00
#
_symmetry.space_group_name_H-M   'P 1'
#
loop_
_entity.id
_entity.type
_entity.pdbx_description
1 polymer ?
#
loop_
_entity_poly.entity_id
_entity_poly.type
_entity_poly.pdbx_seq_one_letter_code
_entity_poly.pdbx_strand_id
1 'polypeptide(L)' 'QLPKISKNDPAIKELEVKKGDLIKIERKSPTIGKSIFYRVVVGNA' A
#
# COMPACT_ATOMS: atom_id res chain seq x y z
N GLN A 1 -12.88 3.17 6.97
CA GLN A 1 -11.85 2.12 7.10
C GLN A 1 -10.84 2.27 5.96
N LEU A 2 -9.55 2.14 6.22
CA LEU A 2 -8.52 2.18 5.17
C LEU A 2 -8.46 0.84 4.41
N PRO A 3 -8.21 0.85 3.10
CA PRO A 3 -7.94 -0.37 2.35
C PRO A 3 -6.74 -1.11 2.95
N LYS A 4 -6.81 -2.43 2.98
CA LYS A 4 -5.77 -3.29 3.55
C LYS A 4 -4.94 -3.89 2.42
N ILE A 5 -3.67 -4.16 2.68
CA ILE A 5 -2.75 -4.85 1.76
C ILE A 5 -2.07 -6.01 2.50
N SER A 6 -1.97 -7.17 1.87
CA SER A 6 -1.33 -8.33 2.49
C SER A 6 0.18 -8.13 2.55
N LYS A 7 0.82 -8.55 3.64
CA LYS A 7 2.30 -8.63 3.70
C LYS A 7 2.90 -9.49 2.57
N ASN A 8 2.12 -10.42 2.04
CA ASN A 8 2.56 -11.31 0.94
C ASN A 8 2.29 -10.71 -0.45
N ASP A 9 1.78 -9.48 -0.55
CA ASP A 9 1.51 -8.84 -1.83
C ASP A 9 2.82 -8.59 -2.60
N PRO A 10 2.94 -9.02 -3.87
CA PRO A 10 4.16 -8.86 -4.64
C PRO A 10 4.57 -7.39 -4.82
N ALA A 11 3.62 -6.44 -4.80
CA ALA A 11 3.90 -5.01 -4.94
C ALA A 11 4.67 -4.41 -3.76
N ILE A 12 4.72 -5.11 -2.62
CA ILE A 12 5.42 -4.67 -1.41
C ILE A 12 6.49 -5.67 -0.97
N LYS A 13 6.79 -6.66 -1.80
CA LYS A 13 7.74 -7.75 -1.49
C LYS A 13 9.17 -7.26 -1.27
N GLU A 14 9.57 -6.21 -1.98
CA GLU A 14 10.89 -5.59 -1.85
C GLU A 14 10.94 -4.54 -0.72
N LEU A 15 9.80 -4.21 -0.11
CA LEU A 15 9.70 -3.25 0.98
C LEU A 15 9.76 -3.98 2.33
N GLU A 16 10.62 -3.52 3.23
CA GLU A 16 10.68 -4.03 4.60
C GLU A 16 9.54 -3.44 5.46
N VAL A 17 8.35 -4.03 5.35
CA VAL A 17 7.14 -3.58 6.08
C VAL A 17 6.64 -4.60 7.09
N LYS A 18 6.08 -4.10 8.19
CA LYS A 18 5.49 -4.85 9.30
C LYS A 18 3.97 -4.74 9.29
N LYS A 19 3.31 -5.67 9.97
CA LYS A 19 1.85 -5.64 10.16
C LYS A 19 1.48 -4.38 10.95
N GLY A 20 0.54 -3.60 10.42
CA GLY A 20 0.12 -2.31 10.96
C GLY A 20 0.72 -1.10 10.25
N ASP A 21 1.76 -1.29 9.43
CA ASP A 21 2.38 -0.17 8.71
C ASP A 21 1.44 0.41 7.66
N LEU A 22 1.61 1.70 7.40
CA LEU A 22 0.84 2.42 6.39
C LEU A 22 1.68 2.64 5.13
N ILE A 23 1.21 2.12 4.01
CA ILE A 23 1.86 2.26 2.70
C ILE A 23 1.22 3.42 1.94
N LYS A 24 2.05 4.37 1.52
CA LYS A 24 1.68 5.44 0.59
C LYS A 24 1.95 4.98 -0.84
N ILE A 25 0.92 4.99 -1.67
CA ILE A 25 1.01 4.67 -3.09
C ILE A 25 0.78 5.95 -3.87
N GLU A 26 1.83 6.43 -4.54
CA GLU A 26 1.74 7.53 -5.48
C GLU A 26 1.70 6.98 -6.90
N ARG A 27 0.61 7.27 -7.63
CA ARG A 27 0.52 6.94 -9.05
C ARG A 27 0.35 8.20 -9.88
N LYS A 28 1.03 8.26 -11.02
CA LYS A 28 0.75 9.29 -12.02
C LYS A 28 -0.61 9.00 -12.64
N SER A 29 -1.53 9.96 -12.52
CA SER A 29 -2.84 9.90 -13.15
C SER A 29 -2.81 10.76 -14.41
N PRO A 30 -3.27 10.25 -15.57
CA PRO A 30 -3.35 11.06 -16.79
C PRO A 30 -4.35 12.21 -16.68
N THR A 31 -5.31 12.14 -15.76
CA THR A 31 -6.38 13.14 -15.62
C THR A 31 -6.12 14.16 -14.51
N ILE A 32 -5.54 13.73 -13.39
CA ILE A 32 -5.37 14.55 -12.17
C ILE A 32 -3.88 14.77 -11.85
N GLY A 33 -2.98 14.29 -12.71
CA GLY A 33 -1.52 14.40 -12.55
C GLY A 33 -0.97 13.37 -11.56
N LYS A 34 -1.32 13.48 -10.27
CA LYS A 34 -0.89 12.54 -9.22
C LYS A 34 -2.06 12.11 -8.34
N SER A 35 -2.13 10.84 -8.00
CA SER A 35 -3.09 10.30 -7.04
C SER A 35 -2.35 9.60 -5.91
N ILE A 36 -2.75 9.91 -4.68
CA ILE A 36 -2.16 9.37 -3.45
C ILE A 36 -3.17 8.45 -2.79
N PHE A 37 -2.77 7.21 -2.52
CA PHE A 37 -3.55 6.23 -1.78
C PHE A 37 -2.81 5.76 -0.55
N TYR A 38 -3.54 5.41 0.49
CA TYR A 38 -3.00 4.85 1.71
C TYR A 38 -3.59 3.47 1.96
N ARG A 39 -2.74 2.49 2.25
CA ARG A 39 -3.16 1.12 2.59
C ARG A 39 -2.48 0.65 3.86
N VAL A 40 -3.18 -0.11 4.69
CA VAL A 40 -2.63 -0.69 5.92
C VAL A 40 -2.14 -2.11 5.67
N VAL A 41 -0.91 -2.41 6.05
CA VAL A 41 -0.34 -3.76 5.94
C VAL A 41 -1.00 -4.67 6.95
N VAL A 42 -1.57 -5.75 6.47
CA VAL A 42 -2.08 -6.84 7.30
C VAL A 42 -1.26 -8.10 7.03
N GLY A 43 -0.70 -8.67 8.08
CA GLY A 43 -0.20 -10.04 8.04
C GLY A 43 -1.39 -10.98 8.20
N ASN A 44 -1.48 -12.00 7.33
CA ASN A 44 -2.37 -13.12 7.55
C ASN A 44 -2.11 -13.65 8.98
N ALA A 45 -3.18 -13.73 9.76
CA ALA A 45 -3.16 -14.52 10.99
C ALA A 45 -3.21 -16.00 10.61
#